data_AF-A0A1H9TD49-F1
#
_entry.id   AF-A0A1H9TD49-F1
#
_cell.length_a   1.000
_cell.length_b   1.000
_cell.length_c   1.000
_cell.angle_alpha   90.00
_cell.angle_beta   90.00
_cell.angle_gamma   90.00
#
_symmetry.space_group_name_H-M   'P 1'
#
loop_
_entity.id
_entity.type
_entity.pdbx_description
1 polymer ?
#
loop_
_entity_poly.entity_id
_entity_poly.type
_entity_poly.pdbx_seq_one_letter_code
_entity_poly.pdbx_strand_id
1 'polypeptide(L)'
;MLRFAPLLVVQGARQVGKTTLLRQVFDGNEAVFTSLGDAATREAALTDPRGFVEQAPQKTLVIDEAQRVPELALAFKSAIDTLADLDGRQLQDLLTYCGHQACLILWWGEQSR
;
A
#
# COMPACT_ATOMS: atom_id res chain seq x y z
N MET A 1 23.19 -8.67 -0.18
CA MET A 1 21.86 -9.06 -0.70
C MET A 1 20.84 -8.11 -0.09
N LEU A 2 20.30 -7.17 -0.86
CA LEU A 2 19.28 -6.24 -0.38
C LEU A 2 17.98 -7.04 -0.18
N ARG A 3 17.56 -7.20 1.07
CA ARG A 3 16.23 -7.75 1.40
C ARG A 3 15.26 -6.57 1.33
N PHE A 4 14.58 -6.42 0.19
CA PHE A 4 13.51 -5.45 0.09
C PHE A 4 12.32 -5.99 0.88
N ALA A 5 11.77 -5.17 1.77
CA ALA A 5 10.50 -5.50 2.40
C ALA A 5 9.40 -5.60 1.32
N PRO A 6 8.35 -6.42 1.51
CA PRO A 6 7.30 -6.62 0.52
C PRO A 6 6.37 -5.42 0.28
N LEU A 7 6.86 -4.20 0.57
CA LEU A 7 6.14 -2.95 0.52
C LEU A 7 6.98 -1.85 -0.15
N LEU A 8 6.36 -1.14 -1.09
CA LEU A 8 6.94 0.04 -1.73
C LEU A 8 5.96 1.20 -1.58
N VAL A 9 6.45 2.35 -1.13
CA VAL A 9 5.68 3.59 -1.15
C VAL A 9 6.19 4.51 -2.25
N VAL A 10 5.28 4.94 -3.13
CA VAL A 10 5.57 5.86 -4.22
C VAL A 10 4.96 7.23 -3.88
N GLN A 11 5.82 8.22 -3.68
CA GLN A 11 5.44 9.60 -3.43
C GLN A 11 5.69 10.47 -4.66
N GLY A 12 4.87 11.51 -4.83
CA GLY A 12 5.09 12.52 -5.86
C GLY A 12 3.90 13.47 -5.98
N ALA A 13 4.07 14.55 -6.75
CA ALA A 13 3.03 15.55 -6.95
C ALA A 13 1.70 14.94 -7.46
N ARG A 14 0.58 15.61 -7.18
CA ARG A 14 -0.74 15.18 -7.68
C ARG A 14 -0.74 15.20 -9.21
N GLN A 15 -1.48 14.27 -9.81
CA GLN A 15 -1.72 14.21 -11.26
C GLN A 15 -0.49 14.01 -12.17
N VAL A 16 0.65 13.55 -11.62
CA VAL A 16 1.86 13.22 -12.42
C VAL A 16 1.84 11.82 -13.05
N GLY A 17 0.70 11.11 -13.01
CA GLY A 17 0.55 9.81 -13.68
C GLY A 17 1.14 8.60 -12.96
N LYS A 18 1.39 8.65 -11.63
CA LYS A 18 1.91 7.51 -10.85
C LYS A 18 1.07 6.24 -11.02
N THR A 19 -0.24 6.35 -10.83
CA THR A 19 -1.18 5.23 -10.99
C THR A 19 -1.18 4.71 -12.42
N THR A 20 -1.07 5.61 -13.42
CA THR A 20 -0.95 5.25 -14.84
C THR A 20 0.32 4.47 -15.13
N LEU A 21 1.46 4.88 -14.58
CA LEU A 21 2.72 4.16 -14.73
C LEU A 21 2.63 2.75 -14.11
N LEU A 22 2.09 2.63 -12.89
CA LEU A 22 1.92 1.32 -12.27
C LEU A 22 0.98 0.40 -13.05
N ARG A 23 -0.08 0.95 -13.64
CA ARG A 23 -0.98 0.23 -14.56
C ARG A 23 -0.29 -0.26 -15.83
N GLN A 24 0.79 0.40 -16.26
CA GLN A 24 1.61 -0.04 -17.40
C GLN A 24 2.68 -1.05 -17.00
N VAL A 25 3.15 -1.00 -15.75
CA VAL A 25 4.16 -1.92 -15.20
C VAL A 25 3.55 -3.29 -14.87
N PHE A 26 2.32 -3.31 -14.34
CA PHE A 26 1.63 -4.55 -14.02
C PHE A 26 0.83 -5.03 -15.24
N ASP A 27 1.10 -6.26 -15.68
CA ASP A 27 0.36 -6.89 -16.78
C ASP A 27 -0.93 -7.54 -16.24
N GLY A 28 -2.04 -7.37 -16.96
CA GLY A 28 -3.27 -8.13 -16.74
C GLY A 28 -3.82 -8.15 -15.30
N ASN A 29 -3.80 -9.34 -14.67
CA ASN A 29 -4.45 -9.67 -13.40
C ASN A 29 -3.46 -9.73 -12.21
N GLU A 30 -2.22 -9.30 -12.39
CA GLU A 30 -1.13 -9.38 -11.39
C GLU A 30 -1.28 -8.40 -10.22
N ALA A 31 -2.12 -7.38 -10.39
CA ALA A 31 -2.34 -6.36 -9.37
C ALA A 31 -3.82 -6.05 -9.14
N VAL A 32 -4.16 -5.79 -7.88
CA VAL A 32 -5.46 -5.26 -7.45
C VAL A 32 -5.26 -3.78 -7.15
N PHE A 33 -5.89 -2.91 -7.93
CA PHE A 33 -5.86 -1.47 -7.71
C PHE A 33 -7.06 -1.04 -6.90
N THR A 34 -6.81 -0.37 -5.79
CA THR A 34 -7.83 0.20 -4.90
C THR A 34 -7.50 1.65 -4.58
N SER A 35 -8.52 2.47 -4.29
CA SER A 35 -8.33 3.88 -3.98
C SER A 35 -9.10 4.26 -2.72
N LEU A 36 -8.40 4.79 -1.72
CA LEU A 36 -9.03 5.31 -0.49
C LEU A 36 -9.70 6.68 -0.71
N GLY A 37 -9.62 7.20 -1.94
CA GLY A 37 -10.46 8.31 -2.39
C GLY A 37 -11.94 7.95 -2.37
N ASP A 38 -12.26 6.70 -2.74
CA ASP A 38 -13.61 6.14 -2.66
C ASP A 38 -14.06 5.94 -1.21
N ALA A 39 -15.30 6.30 -0.91
CA ALA A 39 -15.81 6.31 0.46
C ALA A 39 -16.01 4.90 1.02
N ALA A 40 -16.58 3.99 0.24
CA ALA A 40 -16.84 2.61 0.67
C ALA A 40 -15.53 1.83 0.86
N THR A 41 -14.57 2.03 -0.05
CA THR A 41 -13.23 1.45 0.06
C THR A 41 -12.49 1.96 1.29
N ARG A 42 -12.57 3.26 1.58
CA ARG A 42 -11.98 3.87 2.78
C ARG A 42 -12.62 3.34 4.06
N GLU A 43 -13.95 3.17 4.07
CA GLU A 43 -14.66 2.59 5.21
C GLU A 43 -14.21 1.15 5.45
N ALA A 44 -14.13 0.31 4.41
CA ALA A 44 -13.62 -1.05 4.53
C ALA A 44 -12.20 -1.09 5.12
N ALA A 45 -11.31 -0.20 4.67
CA ALA A 45 -9.95 -0.08 5.19
C ALA A 45 -9.88 0.37 6.66
N LEU A 46 -10.83 1.18 7.11
CA LEU A 46 -10.93 1.63 8.52
C LEU A 46 -11.53 0.54 9.42
N THR A 47 -12.53 -0.19 8.93
CA THR A 47 -13.23 -1.23 9.69
C THR A 47 -12.35 -2.46 9.93
N ASP A 48 -11.64 -2.93 8.91
CA ASP A 48 -10.71 -4.05 9.02
C ASP A 48 -9.40 -3.76 8.25
N PRO A 49 -8.48 -2.99 8.84
CA PRO A 49 -7.21 -2.63 8.20
C PRO A 49 -6.38 -3.85 7.81
N ARG A 50 -6.44 -4.94 8.59
CA ARG A 50 -5.66 -6.15 8.35
C ARG A 50 -6.25 -6.93 7.17
N GLY A 51 -7.54 -7.23 7.21
CA GLY A 51 -8.23 -7.89 6.08
C GLY A 51 -8.10 -7.09 4.79
N PHE A 52 -8.09 -5.76 4.87
CA PHE A 52 -7.85 -4.89 3.73
C PHE A 52 -6.45 -5.06 3.11
N VAL A 53 -5.39 -5.14 3.92
CA VAL A 53 -4.02 -5.39 3.42
C VAL A 53 -3.91 -6.79 2.81
N GLU A 54 -4.63 -7.77 3.36
CA GLU A 54 -4.59 -9.17 2.91
C GLU A 54 -5.56 -9.48 1.75
N GLN A 55 -6.34 -8.50 1.27
CA GLN A 55 -7.44 -8.69 0.30
C GLN A 55 -7.02 -9.12 -1.11
N ALA A 56 -5.72 -9.06 -1.44
CA ALA A 56 -5.18 -9.39 -2.76
C ALA A 56 -4.23 -10.59 -2.69
N PRO A 57 -4.73 -11.79 -2.35
CA PRO A 57 -3.87 -12.97 -2.25
C PRO A 57 -3.19 -13.24 -3.61
N GLN A 58 -1.89 -13.55 -3.56
CA GLN A 58 -1.04 -13.87 -4.73
C GLN A 58 -0.90 -12.74 -5.76
N LYS A 59 -1.39 -11.53 -5.46
CA LYS A 59 -1.34 -10.36 -6.34
C LYS A 59 -0.71 -9.17 -5.63
N THR A 60 -0.24 -8.20 -6.40
CA THR A 60 0.18 -6.91 -5.84
C THR A 60 -1.04 -6.05 -5.52
N LEU A 61 -1.26 -5.72 -4.26
CA LEU A 61 -2.20 -4.69 -3.86
C LEU A 61 -1.58 -3.31 -4.10
N VAL A 62 -2.24 -2.49 -4.92
CA VAL A 62 -1.87 -1.09 -5.18
C VAL A 62 -2.95 -0.20 -4.56
N ILE A 63 -2.59 0.55 -3.53
CA ILE A 63 -3.50 1.46 -2.81
C ILE A 63 -3.17 2.90 -3.19
N ASP A 64 -4.10 3.58 -3.84
CA ASP A 64 -4.02 5.01 -4.11
C ASP A 64 -4.61 5.82 -2.95
N GLU A 65 -4.08 7.03 -2.77
CA GLU A 65 -4.43 7.95 -1.69
C GLU A 65 -4.29 7.35 -0.28
N ALA A 66 -3.26 6.50 -0.07
CA ALA A 66 -3.05 5.78 1.18
C ALA A 66 -2.95 6.69 2.42
N GLN A 67 -2.55 7.95 2.24
CA GLN A 67 -2.52 8.96 3.30
C GLN A 67 -3.88 9.23 3.96
N ARG A 68 -5.00 8.81 3.33
CA ARG A 68 -6.35 8.97 3.89
C ARG A 68 -6.65 8.02 5.04
N VAL A 69 -5.88 6.95 5.22
CA VAL A 69 -6.01 5.99 6.32
C VAL A 69 -4.62 5.67 6.88
N PRO A 70 -4.03 6.56 7.70
CA PRO A 70 -2.71 6.36 8.29
C PRO A 70 -2.60 5.07 9.14
N GLU A 71 -3.71 4.56 9.65
CA GLU A 71 -3.82 3.32 10.43
C GLU A 71 -3.36 2.08 9.65
N LEU A 72 -3.41 2.12 8.32
CA LEU A 72 -2.88 1.04 7.47
C LEU A 72 -1.39 0.79 7.71
N ALA A 73 -0.62 1.78 8.19
CA ALA A 73 0.80 1.59 8.51
C ALA A 73 1.03 0.47 9.53
N LEU A 74 0.15 0.35 10.53
CA LEU A 74 0.25 -0.71 11.55
C LEU A 74 -0.14 -2.08 10.98
N ALA A 75 -1.16 -2.12 10.10
CA ALA A 75 -1.55 -3.34 9.41
C ALA A 75 -0.42 -3.87 8.51
N PHE A 76 0.22 -2.97 7.75
CA PHE A 76 1.39 -3.31 6.95
C PHE A 76 2.58 -3.74 7.79
N LYS A 77 2.88 -3.03 8.90
CA LYS A 77 3.93 -3.48 9.82
C LYS A 77 3.64 -4.90 10.30
N SER A 78 2.42 -5.18 10.75
CA SER A 78 2.07 -6.53 11.23
C SER A 78 2.22 -7.60 10.16
N ALA A 79 1.91 -7.28 8.90
CA ALA A 79 2.05 -8.20 7.77
C ALA A 79 3.51 -8.35 7.29
N ILE A 80 4.37 -7.36 7.56
CA ILE A 80 5.79 -7.37 7.16
C ILE A 80 6.69 -7.88 8.29
N ASP A 81 6.37 -7.66 9.56
CA ASP A 81 7.16 -8.15 10.70
C ASP A 81 7.29 -9.67 10.70
N THR A 82 6.31 -10.37 10.13
CA THR A 82 6.40 -11.82 9.84
C THR A 82 7.48 -12.17 8.80
N LEU A 83 8.00 -11.18 8.05
CA LEU A 83 8.86 -11.32 6.87
C LEU A 83 10.19 -10.53 6.96
N ALA A 84 10.26 -9.41 7.69
CA ALA A 84 11.41 -8.51 7.82
C ALA A 84 11.30 -7.56 9.04
N ASP A 85 12.41 -6.96 9.47
CA ASP A 85 12.45 -5.98 10.56
C ASP A 85 12.22 -4.55 10.02
N LEU A 86 10.97 -4.07 10.01
CA LEU A 86 10.60 -2.71 9.62
C LEU A 86 10.12 -1.87 10.83
N ASP A 87 10.54 -0.61 10.92
CA ASP A 87 9.96 0.34 11.88
C ASP A 87 8.63 0.90 11.34
N GLY A 88 7.50 0.49 11.92
CA GLY A 88 6.17 0.96 11.50
C GLY A 88 5.91 2.43 11.84
N ARG A 89 6.67 3.04 12.76
CA ARG A 89 6.59 4.50 12.97
C ARG A 89 7.04 5.25 11.73
N GLN A 90 8.09 4.77 11.06
CA GLN A 90 8.58 5.38 9.83
C GLN A 90 7.53 5.33 8.70
N LEU A 91 6.79 4.22 8.58
CA LEU A 91 5.72 4.09 7.59
C LEU A 91 4.53 4.99 7.93
N GLN A 92 4.13 5.05 9.21
CA GLN A 92 3.05 5.91 9.67
C GLN A 92 3.39 7.38 9.48
N ASP A 93 4.62 7.80 9.80
CA ASP A 93 5.12 9.14 9.56
C ASP A 93 5.10 9.48 8.07
N LEU A 94 5.46 8.53 7.21
CA LEU A 94 5.45 8.73 5.76
C LEU A 94 4.05 8.90 5.19
N LEU A 95 3.06 8.13 5.68
CA LEU A 95 1.66 8.29 5.29
C LEU A 95 1.07 9.59 5.83
N THR A 96 1.44 9.98 7.05
CA THR A 96 0.97 11.22 7.69
C THR A 96 1.59 12.46 7.05
N TYR A 97 2.89 12.42 6.73
CA TYR A 97 3.66 13.52 6.14
C TYR A 97 3.35 13.74 4.65
N CYS A 98 2.56 12.86 4.01
CA CYS A 98 2.29 12.94 2.58
C CYS A 98 1.58 14.25 2.15
N GLY A 99 0.99 15.04 3.06
CA GLY A 99 0.61 16.44 2.82
C GLY A 99 -0.20 16.67 1.53
N HIS A 100 0.32 17.50 0.61
CA HIS A 100 -0.26 17.75 -0.72
C HIS A 100 0.12 16.71 -1.78
N GLN A 101 1.01 15.76 -1.48
CA GLN A 101 1.41 14.71 -2.40
C GLN A 101 0.43 13.52 -2.34
N ALA A 102 0.30 12.80 -3.44
CA ALA A 102 -0.44 11.54 -3.45
C ALA A 102 0.52 10.40 -3.14
N CYS A 103 0.19 9.59 -2.13
CA CYS A 103 0.94 8.39 -1.77
C CYS A 103 0.27 7.16 -2.40
N LEU A 104 1.04 6.35 -3.14
CA LEU A 104 0.63 5.00 -3.52
C LEU A 104 1.43 3.98 -2.71
N ILE A 105 0.76 2.95 -2.20
CA ILE A 105 1.41 1.80 -1.59
C ILE A 105 1.27 0.60 -2.53
N LEU A 106 2.37 -0.10 -2.77
CA LEU A 106 2.37 -1.42 -3.41
C LEU A 106 2.75 -2.46 -2.36
N TRP A 107 1.98 -3.53 -2.29
CA TRP A 107 2.14 -4.62 -1.35
C TRP A 107 1.96 -5.95 -2.07
N TRP A 108 2.91 -6.88 -1.98
CA TRP A 108 2.81 -8.18 -2.69
C TRP A 108 2.81 -9.41 -1.81
N GLY A 109 2.75 -9.24 -0.48
CA GLY A 109 2.63 -10.35 0.47
C GLY A 109 3.81 -11.31 0.51
N GLU A 110 3.69 -12.32 1.38
CA GLU A 110 4.52 -13.53 1.28
C GLU A 110 3.98 -14.39 0.13
N GLN A 111 4.70 -14.42 -0.99
CA GLN A 111 4.40 -15.32 -2.09
C GLN A 111 4.84 -16.72 -1.64
N SER A 112 3.88 -17.53 -1.18
CA SER A 112 4.10 -18.94 -0.87
C SER A 112 4.73 -19.63 -2.08
N ARG A 113 5.95 -20.15 -1.90
CA ARG A 113 6.54 -21.15 -2.79
C ARG A 113 5.85 -22.49 -2.60
#